data_AF-A0A8V0ZW44-F1
#
_entry.id   AF-A0A8V0ZW44-F1
#
_cell.length_a   1.000
_cell.length_b   1.000
_cell.length_c   1.000
_cell.angle_alpha   90.00
_cell.angle_beta   90.00
_cell.angle_gamma   90.00
#
_symmetry.space_group_name_H-M   'P 1'
#
loop_
_entity.id
_entity.type
_entity.pdbx_description
1 polymer ?
#
loop_
_entity_poly.entity_id
_entity_poly.type
_entity_poly.pdbx_seq_one_letter_code
_entity_poly.pdbx_strand_id
1 'polypeptide(L)'
;MWAPRGRGCSEHRDALPEPPAPLCGLRDPGDGVGPHTCCCPAAASPRDYQDVPIDIQTGKLLDWLVDRRHCGLRWQAQVSAVRQKIEAALRDMPEHEEIARLLAGAAIHYSHCLRIVDILRGTEASTKNLFGRYSSQRMKDWQEIVALYEKDNTYLAELAALLVRNVTYEVPALRKQIARCQQAQQDLARREEECQLAAAELRERFYASCKQYGITGSNVRQELLALVQDLPSLLSEVGAGVGALSEAVELYQACVEFVCQSSEGPVVPMLRYVGSKGNTTVYEWRTGFEPVKVERPEVQVVPEQPKEDTIDWGDFTLEPIGGGDIDSAAAGGEAQDNEIDWGIVVEPSPQDNGIDWGDGEGNGAQITVLEDGSEEPEAVARGSDALTLLENAATRNQFIDELMELELFLAQRLVEMEEEADVLAASQFQLAPAVLQGQTSTRVGTLLANTRALLDQLSTRRMQHLFIILASPRYVDRVSEMLQQKLNQAELLLAKREALSRKRHEALTEQGVLEPKLDRLQERTRELQQLIEADISKRYGGRPVHLMGVSL
;
A
#
# COMPACT_ATOMS: atom_id res chain seq x y z
N MET A 1 52.79 -24.37 10.13
CA MET A 1 52.98 -25.80 10.41
C MET A 1 51.67 -26.32 10.98
N TRP A 2 51.11 -27.35 10.33
CA TRP A 2 50.04 -28.25 10.81
C TRP A 2 48.57 -27.78 10.86
N ALA A 3 47.79 -28.35 9.94
CA ALA A 3 46.40 -28.75 10.18
C ALA A 3 46.34 -29.94 11.16
N PRO A 4 45.15 -30.29 11.68
CA PRO A 4 44.59 -31.59 11.32
C PRO A 4 43.04 -31.68 11.20
N ARG A 5 42.59 -32.51 10.24
CA ARG A 5 41.58 -33.62 10.26
C ARG A 5 40.33 -33.46 11.15
N GLY A 6 39.08 -33.81 10.78
CA GLY A 6 38.48 -34.51 9.63
C GLY A 6 37.18 -35.27 10.06
N ARG A 7 36.33 -35.60 9.07
CA ARG A 7 35.13 -36.51 9.04
C ARG A 7 33.77 -35.94 9.55
N GLY A 8 32.63 -36.17 8.89
CA GLY A 8 32.30 -36.90 7.65
C GLY A 8 30.78 -37.04 7.42
N CYS A 9 30.40 -37.43 6.18
CA CYS A 9 29.11 -38.00 5.71
C CYS A 9 27.82 -37.16 5.87
N SER A 10 26.81 -37.16 5.01
CA SER A 10 26.45 -37.81 3.72
C SER A 10 25.10 -37.22 3.30
N GLU A 11 24.84 -37.01 2.00
CA GLU A 11 23.56 -37.34 1.31
C GLU A 11 23.57 -36.80 -0.12
N HIS A 12 23.58 -37.72 -1.09
CA HIS A 12 23.36 -37.49 -2.52
C HIS A 12 21.87 -37.71 -2.84
N ARG A 13 21.27 -36.82 -3.63
CA ARG A 13 20.01 -37.08 -4.36
C ARG A 13 20.29 -37.09 -5.86
N ASP A 14 19.84 -38.16 -6.49
CA ASP A 14 20.02 -38.54 -7.88
C ASP A 14 19.29 -37.60 -8.86
N ALA A 15 19.95 -37.29 -9.97
CA ALA A 15 19.35 -36.77 -11.20
C ALA A 15 19.67 -37.75 -12.34
N LEU A 16 18.64 -38.32 -12.95
CA LEU A 16 18.72 -39.22 -14.12
C LEU A 16 18.75 -38.41 -15.42
N PRO A 17 19.64 -38.72 -16.38
CA PRO A 17 19.63 -38.16 -17.73
C PRO A 17 18.95 -39.10 -18.76
N GLU A 18 18.41 -38.51 -19.82
CA GLU A 18 17.82 -39.17 -21.00
C GLU A 18 18.80 -40.09 -21.76
N PRO A 19 18.30 -41.15 -22.44
CA PRO A 19 19.09 -41.87 -23.43
C PRO A 19 18.67 -41.60 -24.90
N PRO A 20 19.59 -41.76 -25.87
CA PRO A 20 19.44 -41.35 -27.27
C PRO A 20 18.91 -42.44 -28.21
N ALA A 21 18.48 -42.01 -29.39
CA ALA A 21 18.00 -42.83 -30.51
C ALA A 21 19.09 -43.71 -31.18
N PRO A 22 18.71 -44.80 -31.89
CA PRO A 22 19.57 -45.36 -32.93
C PRO A 22 18.89 -45.65 -34.29
N LEU A 23 19.50 -45.08 -35.33
CA LEU A 23 20.03 -45.63 -36.59
C LEU A 23 19.39 -46.86 -37.31
N CYS A 24 19.19 -46.69 -38.62
CA CYS A 24 18.93 -47.72 -39.64
C CYS A 24 20.19 -48.50 -40.06
N GLY A 25 20.04 -49.77 -40.49
CA GLY A 25 21.01 -50.44 -41.39
C GLY A 25 21.04 -51.99 -41.45
N LEU A 26 20.30 -52.58 -42.41
CA LEU A 26 20.63 -53.72 -43.31
C LEU A 26 21.53 -54.91 -42.86
N ARG A 27 20.98 -56.15 -42.82
CA ARG A 27 21.22 -57.31 -43.75
C ARG A 27 20.82 -58.68 -43.15
N ASP A 28 20.05 -59.45 -43.93
CA ASP A 28 19.87 -60.92 -43.93
C ASP A 28 21.10 -61.64 -44.55
N PRO A 29 21.23 -63.01 -44.58
CA PRO A 29 20.22 -64.08 -44.38
C PRO A 29 20.67 -65.32 -43.55
N GLY A 30 19.70 -66.16 -43.16
CA GLY A 30 19.94 -67.52 -42.65
C GLY A 30 18.66 -68.37 -42.60
N ASP A 31 18.68 -69.49 -43.34
CA ASP A 31 17.57 -70.39 -43.69
C ASP A 31 16.74 -71.01 -42.54
N GLY A 32 15.46 -71.30 -42.80
CA GLY A 32 14.66 -72.20 -41.95
C GLY A 32 13.16 -72.20 -42.24
N VAL A 33 12.74 -73.03 -43.21
CA VAL A 33 11.37 -73.22 -43.72
C VAL A 33 10.35 -73.70 -42.67
N GLY A 34 9.17 -73.06 -42.62
CA GLY A 34 7.95 -73.52 -41.94
C GLY A 34 6.70 -72.81 -42.52
N PRO A 35 5.54 -73.46 -42.66
CA PRO A 35 4.57 -73.11 -43.70
C PRO A 35 3.74 -71.86 -43.37
N HIS A 36 3.50 -71.09 -44.43
CA HIS A 36 2.60 -69.95 -44.52
C HIS A 36 1.24 -70.20 -43.84
N THR A 37 0.98 -69.49 -42.74
CA THR A 37 -0.36 -69.07 -42.37
C THR A 37 -0.44 -67.57 -42.57
N CYS A 38 -0.88 -67.18 -43.76
CA CYS A 38 -1.27 -65.81 -44.06
C CYS A 38 -2.51 -65.50 -43.20
N CYS A 39 -2.32 -64.90 -42.03
CA CYS A 39 -3.40 -64.25 -41.30
C CYS A 39 -3.80 -62.99 -42.07
N CYS A 40 -4.61 -63.16 -43.11
CA CYS A 40 -5.51 -62.08 -43.52
C CYS A 40 -6.39 -61.76 -42.29
N PRO A 41 -6.53 -60.50 -41.85
CA PRO A 41 -7.59 -60.18 -40.91
C PRO A 41 -8.90 -60.58 -41.58
N ALA A 42 -9.64 -61.48 -40.92
CA ALA A 42 -10.94 -61.90 -41.35
C ALA A 42 -11.80 -60.65 -41.60
N ALA A 43 -12.42 -60.56 -42.77
CA ALA A 43 -13.40 -59.53 -43.05
C ALA A 43 -14.47 -59.60 -41.95
N ALA A 44 -14.56 -58.53 -41.16
CA ALA A 44 -15.55 -58.39 -40.11
C ALA A 44 -16.94 -58.67 -40.69
N SER A 45 -17.75 -59.41 -39.93
CA SER A 45 -19.10 -59.74 -40.35
C SER A 45 -19.93 -58.45 -40.42
N PRO A 46 -20.97 -58.34 -41.27
CA PRO A 46 -21.78 -57.12 -41.40
C PRO A 46 -22.50 -56.68 -40.12
N ARG A 47 -22.44 -57.48 -39.05
CA ARG A 47 -23.06 -57.22 -37.75
C ARG A 47 -22.13 -56.49 -36.76
N ASP A 48 -20.81 -56.52 -36.95
CA ASP A 48 -19.85 -55.90 -36.01
C ASP A 48 -19.75 -54.36 -36.15
N TYR A 49 -20.31 -53.79 -37.24
CA TYR A 49 -20.32 -52.34 -37.46
C TYR A 49 -21.49 -51.60 -36.80
N GLN A 50 -22.48 -52.31 -36.23
CA GLN A 50 -23.64 -51.70 -35.59
C GLN A 50 -23.33 -51.15 -34.19
N ASP A 51 -22.29 -51.66 -33.53
CA ASP A 51 -21.93 -51.26 -32.16
C ASP A 51 -20.84 -50.17 -32.11
N VAL A 52 -20.24 -49.81 -33.25
CA VAL A 52 -19.19 -48.78 -33.32
C VAL A 52 -19.84 -47.37 -33.29
N PRO A 53 -19.51 -46.51 -32.31
CA PRO A 53 -20.06 -45.16 -32.22
C PRO A 53 -19.65 -44.29 -33.41
N ILE A 54 -20.52 -43.33 -33.75
CA ILE A 54 -20.26 -42.31 -34.76
C ILE A 54 -19.78 -41.06 -34.05
N ASP A 55 -18.47 -40.84 -34.07
CA ASP A 55 -17.87 -39.66 -33.47
C ASP A 55 -17.74 -38.55 -34.52
N ILE A 56 -18.27 -37.36 -34.20
CA ILE A 56 -18.26 -36.21 -35.09
C ILE A 56 -17.69 -35.02 -34.34
N GLN A 57 -16.65 -34.39 -34.86
CA GLN A 57 -16.13 -33.16 -34.29
C GLN A 57 -17.15 -32.02 -34.50
N THR A 58 -17.57 -31.37 -33.41
CA THR A 58 -18.62 -30.32 -33.43
C THR A 58 -18.31 -29.25 -34.46
N GLY A 59 -17.07 -28.74 -34.51
CA GLY A 59 -16.67 -27.72 -35.49
C GLY A 59 -16.78 -28.14 -36.98
N LYS A 60 -16.88 -29.45 -37.27
CA LYS A 60 -17.08 -30.00 -38.62
C LYS A 60 -18.48 -30.61 -38.83
N LEU A 61 -19.38 -30.48 -37.84
CA LEU A 61 -20.68 -31.12 -37.84
C LEU A 61 -21.52 -30.74 -39.06
N LEU A 62 -21.55 -29.44 -39.38
CA LEU A 62 -22.33 -28.94 -40.51
C LEU A 62 -21.79 -29.48 -41.85
N ASP A 63 -20.47 -29.43 -42.05
CA ASP A 63 -19.83 -29.98 -43.25
C ASP A 63 -20.09 -31.48 -43.37
N TRP A 64 -19.99 -32.21 -42.26
CA TRP A 64 -20.27 -33.64 -42.19
C TRP A 64 -21.71 -33.98 -42.62
N LEU A 65 -22.69 -33.16 -42.21
CA LEU A 65 -24.10 -33.31 -42.57
C LEU A 65 -24.34 -33.03 -44.06
N VAL A 66 -23.69 -32.02 -44.62
CA VAL A 66 -23.83 -31.65 -46.04
C VAL A 66 -23.13 -32.66 -46.95
N ASP A 67 -21.89 -33.08 -46.63
CA ASP A 67 -21.10 -34.04 -47.41
C ASP A 67 -21.80 -35.39 -47.55
N ARG A 68 -22.48 -35.83 -46.49
CA ARG A 68 -23.26 -37.07 -46.47
C ARG A 68 -24.68 -36.91 -47.02
N ARG A 69 -25.02 -35.72 -47.51
CA ARG A 69 -26.34 -35.37 -48.08
C ARG A 69 -27.48 -35.54 -47.07
N HIS A 70 -27.20 -35.41 -45.78
CA HIS A 70 -28.25 -35.33 -44.75
C HIS A 70 -28.97 -33.98 -44.79
N CYS A 71 -28.27 -32.92 -45.21
CA CYS A 71 -28.81 -31.57 -45.40
C CYS A 71 -28.55 -31.07 -46.82
N GLY A 72 -29.43 -30.22 -47.33
CA GLY A 72 -29.23 -29.56 -48.63
C GLY A 72 -28.12 -28.51 -48.62
N LEU A 73 -27.39 -28.35 -49.73
CA LEU A 73 -26.36 -27.30 -49.92
C LEU A 73 -26.92 -25.87 -49.83
N ARG A 74 -28.24 -25.70 -50.04
CA ARG A 74 -28.93 -24.40 -50.02
C ARG A 74 -29.62 -24.12 -48.67
N TRP A 75 -29.23 -24.83 -47.61
CA TRP A 75 -29.88 -24.74 -46.31
C TRP A 75 -29.91 -23.30 -45.76
N GLN A 76 -28.89 -22.46 -45.99
CA GLN A 76 -28.91 -21.06 -45.49
C GLN A 76 -30.07 -20.26 -46.09
N ALA A 77 -30.32 -20.41 -47.40
CA ALA A 77 -31.42 -19.72 -48.07
C ALA A 77 -32.78 -20.26 -47.60
N GLN A 78 -32.86 -21.57 -47.33
CA GLN A 78 -34.06 -22.21 -46.80
C GLN A 78 -34.36 -21.75 -45.37
N VAL A 79 -33.36 -21.70 -44.49
CA VAL A 79 -33.48 -21.16 -43.13
C VAL A 79 -33.92 -19.70 -43.15
N SER A 80 -33.35 -18.87 -44.04
CA SER A 80 -33.76 -17.46 -44.18
C SER A 80 -35.24 -17.32 -44.54
N ALA A 81 -35.72 -18.11 -45.50
CA ALA A 81 -37.14 -18.12 -45.88
C ALA A 81 -38.04 -18.59 -44.72
N VAL A 82 -37.60 -19.59 -43.95
CA VAL A 82 -38.33 -20.07 -42.77
C VAL A 82 -38.39 -19.00 -41.68
N ARG A 83 -37.29 -18.30 -41.41
CA ARG A 83 -37.23 -17.19 -40.42
C ARG A 83 -38.19 -16.05 -40.78
N GLN A 84 -38.25 -15.66 -42.04
CA GLN A 84 -39.22 -14.66 -42.51
C GLN A 84 -40.67 -15.09 -42.26
N LYS A 85 -40.99 -16.38 -42.44
CA LYS A 85 -42.32 -16.92 -42.13
C LYS A 85 -42.59 -16.98 -40.63
N ILE A 86 -41.60 -17.32 -39.81
CA ILE A 86 -41.71 -17.27 -38.35
C ILE A 86 -42.03 -15.84 -37.91
N GLU A 87 -41.30 -14.83 -38.40
CA GLU A 87 -41.55 -13.42 -38.07
C GLU A 87 -42.96 -12.96 -38.46
N ALA A 88 -43.49 -13.45 -39.59
CA ALA A 88 -44.87 -13.18 -39.99
C ALA A 88 -45.89 -13.88 -39.06
N ALA A 89 -45.67 -15.17 -38.75
CA ALA A 89 -46.55 -15.97 -37.91
C ALA A 89 -46.56 -15.52 -36.43
N LEU A 90 -45.47 -14.92 -35.94
CA LEU A 90 -45.39 -14.36 -34.59
C LEU A 90 -46.35 -13.20 -34.35
N ARG A 91 -46.78 -12.49 -35.40
CA ARG A 91 -47.74 -11.38 -35.28
C ARG A 91 -49.15 -11.83 -34.93
N ASP A 92 -49.47 -13.10 -35.19
CA ASP A 92 -50.76 -13.72 -34.91
C ASP A 92 -50.61 -14.80 -33.82
N MET A 93 -49.81 -14.56 -32.78
CA MET A 93 -49.61 -15.51 -31.67
C MET A 93 -50.68 -15.30 -30.58
N PRO A 94 -51.33 -16.36 -30.02
CA PRO A 94 -52.26 -16.22 -28.91
C PRO A 94 -51.51 -15.92 -27.61
N GLU A 95 -52.19 -15.23 -26.69
CA GLU A 95 -51.73 -15.06 -25.32
C GLU A 95 -51.75 -16.41 -24.59
N HIS A 96 -50.59 -17.06 -24.54
CA HIS A 96 -50.40 -18.32 -23.82
C HIS A 96 -49.06 -18.30 -23.09
N GLU A 97 -49.06 -18.53 -21.78
CA GLU A 97 -47.87 -18.37 -20.93
C GLU A 97 -46.69 -19.26 -21.37
N GLU A 98 -46.97 -20.49 -21.81
CA GLU A 98 -45.92 -21.39 -22.27
C GLU A 98 -45.32 -20.93 -23.61
N ILE A 99 -46.12 -20.32 -24.49
CA ILE A 99 -45.64 -19.76 -25.75
C ILE A 99 -44.81 -18.51 -25.45
N ALA A 100 -45.30 -17.64 -24.56
CA ALA A 100 -44.54 -16.48 -24.09
C ALA A 100 -43.17 -16.88 -23.48
N ARG A 101 -43.11 -17.98 -22.72
CA ARG A 101 -41.85 -18.53 -22.18
C ARG A 101 -40.92 -19.07 -23.27
N LEU A 102 -41.45 -19.77 -24.27
CA LEU A 102 -40.65 -20.27 -25.41
C LEU A 102 -40.09 -19.13 -26.27
N LEU A 103 -40.82 -18.02 -26.36
CA LEU A 103 -40.43 -16.81 -27.09
C LEU A 103 -39.50 -15.89 -26.29
N ALA A 104 -39.41 -16.07 -24.97
CA ALA A 104 -38.60 -15.23 -24.10
C ALA A 104 -37.09 -15.57 -24.21
N GLY A 105 -36.36 -14.74 -24.96
CA GLY A 105 -34.89 -14.73 -24.97
C GLY A 105 -34.23 -15.93 -25.66
N ALA A 106 -34.92 -16.61 -26.57
CA ALA A 106 -34.35 -17.65 -27.42
C ALA A 106 -34.57 -17.29 -28.91
N ALA A 107 -33.57 -17.53 -29.74
CA ALA A 107 -33.78 -17.55 -31.18
C ALA A 107 -34.66 -18.77 -31.51
N ILE A 108 -35.87 -18.52 -32.00
CA ILE A 108 -36.83 -19.58 -32.36
C ILE A 108 -36.19 -20.46 -33.44
N HIS A 109 -36.30 -21.76 -33.25
CA HIS A 109 -35.79 -22.78 -34.16
C HIS A 109 -36.75 -23.96 -34.18
N TYR A 110 -36.42 -25.00 -34.95
CA TYR A 110 -37.32 -26.12 -35.23
C TYR A 110 -38.02 -26.75 -34.02
N SER A 111 -37.30 -27.10 -32.94
CA SER A 111 -37.92 -27.69 -31.74
C SER A 111 -38.94 -26.76 -31.07
N HIS A 112 -38.69 -25.44 -31.07
CA HIS A 112 -39.66 -24.45 -30.61
C HIS A 112 -40.92 -24.45 -31.49
N CYS A 113 -40.74 -24.55 -32.82
CA CYS A 113 -41.86 -24.60 -33.76
C CYS A 113 -42.72 -25.87 -33.56
N LEU A 114 -42.09 -27.03 -33.32
CA LEU A 114 -42.81 -28.26 -32.99
C LEU A 114 -43.64 -28.09 -31.70
N ARG A 115 -43.03 -27.52 -30.66
CA ARG A 115 -43.73 -27.29 -29.38
C ARG A 115 -44.90 -26.33 -29.54
N ILE A 116 -44.74 -25.26 -30.32
CA ILE A 116 -45.82 -24.32 -30.65
C ILE A 116 -46.95 -25.04 -31.38
N VAL A 117 -46.66 -25.85 -32.40
CA VAL A 117 -47.68 -26.65 -33.11
C VAL A 117 -48.42 -27.61 -32.17
N ASP A 118 -47.73 -28.24 -31.22
CA ASP A 118 -48.36 -29.12 -30.23
C ASP A 118 -49.28 -28.35 -29.27
N ILE A 119 -48.88 -27.16 -28.81
CA ILE A 119 -49.74 -26.30 -27.97
C ILE A 119 -50.97 -25.82 -28.76
N LEU A 120 -50.78 -25.41 -30.02
CA LEU A 120 -51.88 -25.02 -30.91
C LEU A 120 -52.84 -26.19 -31.18
N ARG A 121 -52.33 -27.42 -31.26
CA ARG A 121 -53.14 -28.63 -31.41
C ARG A 121 -54.11 -28.83 -30.23
N GLY A 122 -53.66 -28.51 -29.00
CA GLY A 122 -54.48 -28.60 -27.79
C GLY A 122 -55.48 -27.45 -27.65
N THR A 123 -55.06 -26.23 -27.98
CA THR A 123 -55.88 -25.02 -27.81
C THR A 123 -56.89 -24.79 -28.93
N GLU A 124 -56.65 -25.28 -30.15
CA GLU A 124 -57.52 -25.08 -31.33
C GLU A 124 -58.26 -26.36 -31.77
N ALA A 125 -58.37 -27.34 -30.87
CA ALA A 125 -58.96 -28.67 -31.14
C ALA A 125 -60.40 -28.64 -31.72
N SER A 126 -61.15 -27.56 -31.48
CA SER A 126 -62.53 -27.34 -31.96
C SER A 126 -62.63 -26.81 -33.40
N THR A 127 -61.52 -26.48 -34.06
CA THR A 127 -61.52 -25.85 -35.41
C THR A 127 -61.28 -26.83 -36.56
N LYS A 128 -61.54 -28.13 -36.39
CA LYS A 128 -61.34 -29.13 -37.45
C LYS A 128 -62.51 -29.11 -38.45
N ASN A 129 -62.21 -29.00 -39.74
CA ASN A 129 -63.19 -29.17 -40.82
C ASN A 129 -63.64 -30.64 -40.94
N LEU A 130 -64.75 -30.90 -41.64
CA LEU A 130 -65.36 -32.22 -41.89
C LEU A 130 -64.42 -33.31 -42.43
N PHE A 131 -63.19 -32.96 -42.86
CA PHE A 131 -62.13 -33.87 -43.31
C PHE A 131 -60.97 -34.03 -42.31
N GLY A 132 -61.13 -33.59 -41.06
CA GLY A 132 -60.13 -33.71 -40.00
C GLY A 132 -58.95 -32.73 -40.08
N ARG A 133 -58.96 -31.77 -41.01
CA ARG A 133 -57.93 -30.73 -41.17
C ARG A 133 -58.26 -29.49 -40.33
N TYR A 134 -57.26 -28.92 -39.67
CA TYR A 134 -57.40 -27.66 -38.91
C TYR A 134 -57.72 -26.50 -39.85
N SER A 135 -58.70 -25.66 -39.48
CA SER A 135 -59.19 -24.57 -40.33
C SER A 135 -58.53 -23.22 -40.03
N SER A 136 -57.98 -23.04 -38.83
CA SER A 136 -57.31 -21.81 -38.40
C SER A 136 -56.10 -21.47 -39.26
N GLN A 137 -55.94 -20.19 -39.60
CA GLN A 137 -54.81 -19.71 -40.40
C GLN A 137 -53.49 -19.88 -39.65
N ARG A 138 -53.47 -19.51 -38.35
CA ARG A 138 -52.34 -19.73 -37.44
C ARG A 138 -51.81 -21.16 -37.45
N MET A 139 -52.66 -22.17 -37.26
CA MET A 139 -52.21 -23.57 -37.27
C MET A 139 -51.63 -23.96 -38.64
N LYS A 140 -52.22 -23.47 -39.74
CA LYS A 140 -51.69 -23.72 -41.09
C LYS A 140 -50.32 -23.08 -41.28
N ASP A 141 -50.13 -21.85 -40.81
CA ASP A 141 -48.86 -21.13 -40.93
C ASP A 141 -47.74 -21.84 -40.15
N TRP A 142 -47.99 -22.26 -38.91
CA TRP A 142 -47.02 -23.00 -38.11
C TRP A 142 -46.77 -24.42 -38.63
N GLN A 143 -47.78 -25.10 -39.17
CA GLN A 143 -47.60 -26.37 -39.88
C GLN A 143 -46.77 -26.21 -41.16
N GLU A 144 -46.96 -25.12 -41.90
CA GLU A 144 -46.17 -24.81 -43.08
C GLU A 144 -44.71 -24.52 -42.72
N ILE A 145 -44.46 -23.77 -41.65
CA ILE A 145 -43.11 -23.52 -41.11
C ILE A 145 -42.42 -24.84 -40.77
N VAL A 146 -43.09 -25.76 -40.07
CA VAL A 146 -42.55 -27.09 -39.76
C VAL A 146 -42.26 -27.88 -41.04
N ALA A 147 -43.18 -27.90 -42.00
CA ALA A 147 -42.98 -28.60 -43.28
C ALA A 147 -41.79 -28.04 -44.09
N LEU A 148 -41.57 -26.72 -44.04
CA LEU A 148 -40.41 -26.09 -44.69
C LEU A 148 -39.09 -26.42 -43.99
N TYR A 149 -39.11 -26.55 -42.66
CA TYR A 149 -37.96 -27.03 -41.90
C TYR A 149 -37.62 -28.49 -42.21
N GLU A 150 -38.63 -29.36 -42.27
CA GLU A 150 -38.47 -30.79 -42.57
C GLU A 150 -38.03 -31.03 -44.02
N LYS A 151 -38.41 -30.14 -44.95
CA LYS A 151 -37.95 -30.18 -46.33
C LYS A 151 -36.42 -30.08 -46.37
N ASP A 152 -35.81 -31.06 -47.05
CA ASP A 152 -34.35 -31.21 -47.19
C ASP A 152 -33.58 -31.25 -45.84
N ASN A 153 -34.28 -31.60 -44.75
CA ASN A 153 -33.79 -31.59 -43.37
C ASN A 153 -33.12 -30.26 -42.97
N THR A 154 -33.67 -29.14 -43.44
CA THR A 154 -33.15 -27.78 -43.17
C THR A 154 -33.00 -27.51 -41.67
N TYR A 155 -33.89 -28.06 -40.83
CA TYR A 155 -33.80 -27.93 -39.38
C TYR A 155 -32.48 -28.44 -38.81
N LEU A 156 -31.98 -29.57 -39.31
CA LEU A 156 -30.80 -30.23 -38.75
C LEU A 156 -29.54 -29.39 -39.02
N ALA A 157 -29.46 -28.75 -40.19
CA ALA A 157 -28.41 -27.81 -40.53
C ALA A 157 -28.44 -26.56 -39.62
N GLU A 158 -29.63 -26.01 -39.33
CA GLU A 158 -29.76 -24.86 -38.42
C GLU A 158 -29.37 -25.21 -36.98
N LEU A 159 -29.83 -26.34 -36.45
CA LEU A 159 -29.48 -26.79 -35.11
C LEU A 159 -27.98 -27.06 -35.00
N ALA A 160 -27.36 -27.68 -36.00
CA ALA A 160 -25.92 -27.90 -36.06
C ALA A 160 -25.15 -26.56 -36.08
N ALA A 161 -25.56 -25.61 -36.91
CA ALA A 161 -24.95 -24.28 -36.96
C ALA A 161 -25.07 -23.53 -35.63
N LEU A 162 -26.22 -23.64 -34.95
CA LEU A 162 -26.47 -23.04 -33.64
C LEU A 162 -25.59 -23.67 -32.55
N LEU A 163 -25.49 -25.01 -32.53
CA LEU A 163 -24.62 -25.74 -31.60
C LEU A 163 -23.16 -25.33 -31.78
N VAL A 164 -22.67 -25.30 -33.04
CA VAL A 164 -21.30 -24.85 -33.35
C VAL A 164 -21.07 -23.43 -32.84
N ARG A 165 -21.99 -22.50 -33.11
CA ARG A 165 -21.86 -21.12 -32.63
C ARG A 165 -21.79 -21.04 -31.10
N ASN A 166 -22.64 -21.78 -30.39
CA ASN A 166 -22.67 -21.75 -28.93
C ASN A 166 -21.36 -22.27 -28.33
N VAL A 167 -20.84 -23.39 -28.85
CA VAL A 167 -19.62 -24.03 -28.35
C VAL A 167 -18.37 -23.24 -28.73
N THR A 168 -18.32 -22.67 -29.93
CA THR A 168 -17.12 -21.97 -30.44
C THR A 168 -17.03 -20.52 -29.96
N TYR A 169 -18.16 -19.82 -29.77
CA TYR A 169 -18.15 -18.39 -29.51
C TYR A 169 -18.88 -17.99 -28.23
N GLU A 170 -20.15 -18.36 -28.06
CA GLU A 170 -21.00 -17.80 -27.00
C GLU A 170 -20.56 -18.24 -25.60
N VAL A 171 -20.40 -19.55 -25.38
CA VAL A 171 -19.98 -20.11 -24.09
C VAL A 171 -18.57 -19.63 -23.71
N PRO A 172 -17.55 -19.69 -24.60
CA PRO A 172 -16.23 -19.14 -24.32
C PRO A 172 -16.24 -17.63 -24.05
N ALA A 173 -17.05 -16.84 -24.76
CA ALA A 173 -17.14 -15.40 -24.56
C ALA A 173 -17.69 -15.06 -23.17
N LEU A 174 -18.78 -15.71 -22.74
CA LEU A 174 -19.35 -15.51 -21.40
C LEU A 174 -18.38 -15.98 -20.30
N ARG A 175 -17.74 -17.15 -20.47
CA ARG A 175 -16.69 -17.62 -19.53
C ARG A 175 -15.56 -16.61 -19.40
N LYS A 176 -15.09 -16.05 -20.52
CA LYS A 176 -14.03 -15.04 -20.54
C LYS A 176 -14.47 -13.74 -19.85
N GLN A 177 -15.74 -13.33 -20.01
CA GLN A 177 -16.28 -12.17 -19.32
C GLN A 177 -16.33 -12.40 -17.80
N ILE A 178 -16.84 -13.55 -17.36
CA ILE A 178 -16.87 -13.93 -15.94
C ILE A 178 -15.45 -13.96 -15.35
N ALA A 179 -14.48 -14.56 -16.06
CA ALA A 179 -13.09 -14.60 -15.63
C ALA A 179 -12.47 -13.19 -15.50
N ARG A 180 -12.84 -12.25 -16.38
CA ARG A 180 -12.43 -10.84 -16.26
C ARG A 180 -13.02 -10.18 -15.02
N CYS A 181 -14.30 -10.40 -14.72
CA CYS A 181 -14.93 -9.90 -13.50
C CYS A 181 -14.24 -10.46 -12.24
N GLN A 182 -13.88 -11.75 -12.24
CA GLN A 182 -13.17 -12.40 -11.13
C GLN A 182 -11.75 -11.84 -10.95
N GLN A 183 -10.99 -11.70 -12.04
CA GLN A 183 -9.66 -11.10 -12.00
C GLN A 183 -9.72 -9.65 -11.50
N ALA A 184 -10.67 -8.86 -12.00
CA ALA A 184 -10.88 -7.49 -11.55
C ALA A 184 -11.20 -7.42 -10.05
N GLN A 185 -12.01 -8.34 -9.52
CA GLN A 185 -12.30 -8.40 -8.09
C GLN A 185 -11.05 -8.70 -7.24
N GLN A 186 -10.21 -9.65 -7.67
CA GLN A 186 -8.96 -9.97 -6.98
C GLN A 186 -7.99 -8.79 -6.97
N ASP A 187 -7.81 -8.15 -8.13
CA ASP A 187 -6.92 -6.99 -8.26
C ASP A 187 -7.41 -5.78 -7.46
N LEU A 188 -8.73 -5.53 -7.46
CA LEU A 188 -9.33 -4.47 -6.65
C LEU A 188 -9.23 -4.77 -5.15
N ALA A 189 -9.45 -6.02 -4.72
CA ALA A 189 -9.30 -6.43 -3.33
C ALA A 189 -7.86 -6.25 -2.82
N ARG A 190 -6.87 -6.64 -3.62
CA ARG A 190 -5.45 -6.40 -3.30
C ARG A 190 -5.15 -4.90 -3.15
N ARG A 191 -5.62 -4.07 -4.08
CA ARG A 191 -5.42 -2.61 -4.03
C ARG A 191 -6.13 -1.95 -2.85
N GLU A 192 -7.29 -2.46 -2.43
CA GLU A 192 -7.98 -2.01 -1.22
C GLU A 192 -7.12 -2.27 0.03
N GLU A 193 -6.51 -3.44 0.13
CA GLU A 193 -5.62 -3.81 1.23
C GLU A 193 -4.35 -2.95 1.25
N GLU A 194 -3.71 -2.74 0.09
CA GLU A 194 -2.57 -1.82 -0.06
C GLU A 194 -2.91 -0.40 0.41
N CYS A 195 -4.07 0.15 0.01
CA CYS A 195 -4.51 1.47 0.47
C CYS A 195 -4.77 1.49 1.98
N GLN A 196 -5.31 0.40 2.55
CA GLN A 196 -5.57 0.30 3.99
C GLN A 196 -4.28 0.26 4.80
N LEU A 197 -3.30 -0.53 4.37
CA LEU A 197 -1.99 -0.63 5.03
C LEU A 197 -1.25 0.71 4.95
N ALA A 198 -1.20 1.34 3.78
CA ALA A 198 -0.57 2.64 3.60
C ALA A 198 -1.24 3.75 4.45
N ALA A 199 -2.57 3.75 4.55
CA ALA A 199 -3.29 4.68 5.41
C ALA A 199 -2.99 4.45 6.91
N ALA A 200 -2.87 3.18 7.33
CA ALA A 200 -2.52 2.83 8.71
C ALA A 200 -1.09 3.28 9.05
N GLU A 201 -0.14 3.06 8.14
CA GLU A 201 1.25 3.49 8.31
C GLU A 201 1.37 5.02 8.44
N LEU A 202 0.66 5.78 7.59
CA LEU A 202 0.65 7.25 7.69
C LEU A 202 0.07 7.73 9.03
N ARG A 203 -0.99 7.09 9.52
CA ARG A 203 -1.57 7.39 10.84
C ARG A 203 -0.62 7.06 11.97
N GLU A 204 0.04 5.91 11.92
CA GLU A 204 1.04 5.53 12.92
C GLU A 204 2.19 6.55 12.95
N ARG A 205 2.71 6.93 11.78
CA ARG A 205 3.73 7.99 11.65
C ARG A 205 3.24 9.33 12.20
N PHE A 206 1.98 9.69 11.99
CA PHE A 206 1.37 10.88 12.57
C PHE A 206 1.37 10.83 14.11
N TYR A 207 0.87 9.74 14.70
CA TYR A 207 0.81 9.60 16.17
C TYR A 207 2.20 9.49 16.80
N ALA A 208 3.15 8.82 16.13
CA ALA A 208 4.54 8.79 16.54
C ALA A 208 5.16 10.19 16.56
N SER A 209 4.91 11.01 15.53
CA SER A 209 5.34 12.42 15.53
C SER A 209 4.64 13.22 16.63
N CYS A 210 3.33 13.06 16.85
CA CYS A 210 2.60 13.72 17.94
C CYS A 210 3.22 13.41 19.31
N LYS A 211 3.58 12.15 19.55
CA LYS A 211 4.26 11.73 20.79
C LYS A 211 5.62 12.40 20.97
N GLN A 212 6.38 12.64 19.90
CA GLN A 212 7.68 13.36 19.97
C GLN A 212 7.51 14.82 20.42
N TYR A 213 6.41 15.47 20.03
CA TYR A 213 6.06 16.82 20.49
C TYR A 213 5.38 16.82 21.87
N GLY A 214 4.95 15.66 22.39
CA GLY A 214 4.21 15.56 23.64
C GLY A 214 2.74 15.99 23.51
N ILE A 215 2.17 15.87 22.31
CA ILE A 215 0.77 16.20 21.99
C ILE A 215 -0.03 14.91 21.68
N THR A 216 -1.33 14.99 21.84
CA THR A 216 -2.29 13.93 21.51
C THR A 216 -2.68 13.93 20.03
N GLY A 217 -2.65 15.10 19.37
CA GLY A 217 -2.95 15.25 17.94
C GLY A 217 -4.41 15.55 17.62
N SER A 218 -5.22 15.98 18.60
CA SER A 218 -6.61 16.38 18.41
C SER A 218 -6.73 17.77 17.73
N ASN A 219 -5.98 18.75 18.22
CA ASN A 219 -5.77 20.03 17.57
C ASN A 219 -4.30 20.40 17.73
N VAL A 220 -3.50 19.96 16.75
CA VAL A 220 -2.03 20.09 16.77
C VAL A 220 -1.60 21.51 17.09
N ARG A 221 -2.21 22.51 16.43
CA ARG A 221 -1.84 23.92 16.63
C ARG A 221 -2.11 24.40 18.06
N GLN A 222 -3.31 24.13 18.58
CA GLN A 222 -3.67 24.54 19.95
C GLN A 222 -2.85 23.81 21.01
N GLU A 223 -2.60 22.52 20.83
CA GLU A 223 -1.80 21.72 21.77
C GLU A 223 -0.34 22.18 21.80
N LEU A 224 0.26 22.51 20.64
CA LEU A 224 1.60 23.07 20.59
C LEU A 224 1.68 24.45 21.26
N LEU A 225 0.67 25.32 21.06
CA LEU A 225 0.62 26.63 21.73
C LEU A 225 0.46 26.51 23.24
N ALA A 226 -0.35 25.56 23.73
CA ALA A 226 -0.52 25.31 25.16
C ALA A 226 0.81 24.87 25.82
N LEU A 227 1.58 24.01 25.16
CA LEU A 227 2.89 23.59 25.66
C LEU A 227 3.88 24.75 25.85
N VAL A 228 3.79 25.79 25.01
CA VAL A 228 4.62 27.00 25.14
C VAL A 228 4.16 27.86 26.32
N GLN A 229 2.86 27.87 26.63
CA GLN A 229 2.35 28.59 27.80
C GLN A 229 2.81 27.97 29.12
N ASP A 230 3.00 26.64 29.15
CA ASP A 230 3.48 25.90 30.33
C ASP A 230 5.03 25.93 30.47
N LEU A 231 5.75 26.34 29.43
CA LEU A 231 7.21 26.35 29.38
C LEU A 231 7.86 27.21 30.50
N PRO A 232 7.40 28.44 30.82
CA PRO A 232 8.02 29.26 31.85
C PRO A 232 7.97 28.60 33.24
N SER A 233 6.87 27.91 33.58
CA SER A 233 6.76 27.15 34.84
C SER A 233 7.76 25.99 34.89
N LEU A 234 7.87 25.22 33.81
CA LEU A 234 8.84 24.11 33.72
C LEU A 234 10.28 24.62 33.89
N LEU A 235 10.62 25.74 33.25
CA LEU A 235 11.94 26.36 33.39
C LEU A 235 12.20 26.90 34.80
N SER A 236 11.17 27.42 35.48
CA SER A 236 11.29 27.83 36.88
C SER A 236 11.56 26.64 37.80
N GLU A 237 10.91 25.50 37.57
CA GLU A 237 11.17 24.25 38.30
C GLU A 237 12.60 23.74 38.10
N VAL A 238 13.10 23.75 36.86
CA VAL A 238 14.51 23.41 36.56
C VAL A 238 15.47 24.34 37.32
N GLY A 239 15.21 25.65 37.30
CA GLY A 239 16.00 26.63 38.04
C GLY A 239 15.99 26.39 39.55
N ALA A 240 14.85 26.01 40.12
CA ALA A 240 14.73 25.66 41.54
C ALA A 240 15.51 24.39 41.91
N GLY A 241 15.65 23.45 40.98
CA GLY A 241 16.43 22.22 41.16
C GLY A 241 17.95 22.46 41.27
N VAL A 242 18.47 23.58 40.79
CA VAL A 242 19.91 23.90 40.79
C VAL A 242 20.48 23.98 42.21
N GLY A 243 19.66 24.32 43.21
CA GLY A 243 20.08 24.30 44.61
C GLY A 243 20.64 22.95 45.07
N ALA A 244 20.19 21.84 44.46
CA ALA A 244 20.72 20.50 44.76
C ALA A 244 22.17 20.28 44.27
N LEU A 245 22.69 21.18 43.43
CA LEU A 245 24.06 21.13 42.90
C LEU A 245 25.04 21.98 43.71
N SER A 246 24.60 22.66 44.78
CA SER A 246 25.46 23.57 45.56
C SER A 246 26.75 22.90 46.02
N GLU A 247 26.65 21.67 46.53
CA GLU A 247 27.80 20.90 46.98
C GLU A 247 28.74 20.53 45.83
N ALA A 248 28.19 20.16 44.66
CA ALA A 248 29.00 19.83 43.49
C ALA A 248 29.79 21.06 43.00
N VAL A 249 29.16 22.23 43.02
CA VAL A 249 29.77 23.51 42.64
C VAL A 249 30.85 23.94 43.64
N GLU A 250 30.63 23.73 44.94
CA GLU A 250 31.63 23.96 45.98
C GLU A 250 32.83 23.02 45.83
N LEU A 251 32.57 21.74 45.55
CA LEU A 251 33.60 20.75 45.29
C LEU A 251 34.44 21.13 44.07
N TYR A 252 33.80 21.55 42.99
CA TYR A 252 34.48 21.96 41.76
C TYR A 252 35.36 23.19 41.98
N GLN A 253 34.83 24.23 42.65
CA GLN A 253 35.58 25.43 43.00
C GLN A 253 36.82 25.10 43.84
N ALA A 254 36.66 24.30 44.90
CA ALA A 254 37.77 23.91 45.76
C ALA A 254 38.85 23.16 44.97
N CYS A 255 38.44 22.33 44.01
CA CYS A 255 39.38 21.61 43.15
C CYS A 255 40.16 22.55 42.23
N VAL A 256 39.49 23.52 41.59
CA VAL A 256 40.15 24.51 40.72
C VAL A 256 41.11 25.39 41.51
N GLU A 257 40.70 25.89 42.67
CA GLU A 257 41.58 26.69 43.55
C GLU A 257 42.82 25.91 43.98
N PHE A 258 42.64 24.64 44.36
CA PHE A 258 43.72 23.79 44.83
C PHE A 258 44.70 23.42 43.70
N VAL A 259 44.19 23.00 42.55
CA VAL A 259 45.00 22.49 41.43
C VAL A 259 45.63 23.63 40.63
N CYS A 260 44.88 24.70 40.35
CA CYS A 260 45.32 25.78 39.46
C CYS A 260 46.01 26.93 40.21
N GLN A 261 45.90 27.01 41.55
CA GLN A 261 46.51 28.06 42.40
C GLN A 261 46.26 29.52 41.94
N SER A 262 45.28 29.70 41.06
CA SER A 262 44.86 30.95 40.46
C SER A 262 43.41 30.76 40.01
N SER A 263 42.51 31.58 40.53
CA SER A 263 41.14 31.68 40.03
C SER A 263 40.89 33.13 39.64
N GLU A 264 40.72 33.40 38.34
CA GLU A 264 40.34 34.72 37.84
C GLU A 264 38.87 35.07 38.19
N GLY A 265 38.09 34.10 38.66
CA GLY A 265 36.71 34.27 39.10
C GLY A 265 36.08 32.97 39.64
N PRO A 266 34.79 33.00 40.04
CA PRO A 266 34.06 31.81 40.46
C PRO A 266 33.80 30.87 39.27
N VAL A 267 33.97 29.55 39.47
CA VAL A 267 33.58 28.54 38.47
C VAL A 267 32.06 28.52 38.30
N VAL A 268 31.59 28.17 37.10
CA VAL A 268 30.16 28.06 36.74
C VAL A 268 29.28 29.21 37.29
N PRO A 269 29.57 30.47 36.89
CA PRO A 269 28.93 31.66 37.45
C PRO A 269 27.40 31.70 37.23
N MET A 270 26.90 31.18 36.10
CA MET A 270 25.46 31.10 35.84
C MET A 270 24.77 30.10 36.77
N LEU A 271 25.35 28.91 36.98
CA LEU A 271 24.79 27.92 37.91
C LEU A 271 24.76 28.44 39.35
N ARG A 272 25.80 29.14 39.78
CA ARG A 272 25.83 29.78 41.11
C ARG A 272 24.74 30.82 41.28
N TYR A 273 24.55 31.65 40.27
CA TYR A 273 23.52 32.67 40.30
C TYR A 273 22.13 32.05 40.34
N VAL A 274 21.82 31.11 39.44
CA VAL A 274 20.52 30.42 39.42
C VAL A 274 20.27 29.65 40.70
N GLY A 275 21.30 29.01 41.29
CA GLY A 275 21.16 28.32 42.59
C GLY A 275 20.85 29.24 43.77
N SER A 276 21.22 30.53 43.71
CA SER A 276 20.98 31.49 44.80
C SER A 276 19.76 32.38 44.58
N LYS A 277 19.45 32.72 43.32
CA LYS A 277 18.40 33.68 42.93
C LYS A 277 17.25 33.05 42.13
N GLY A 278 17.43 31.84 41.60
CA GLY A 278 16.48 31.16 40.74
C GLY A 278 16.59 31.61 39.27
N ASN A 279 15.64 31.16 38.44
CA ASN A 279 15.53 31.51 37.02
C ASN A 279 14.93 32.92 36.86
N THR A 280 15.71 33.95 37.18
CA THR A 280 15.31 35.37 37.09
C THR A 280 15.38 35.90 35.66
N THR A 281 15.08 37.18 35.47
CA THR A 281 15.22 37.86 34.17
C THR A 281 16.69 38.06 33.79
N VAL A 282 16.98 38.08 32.48
CA VAL A 282 18.32 38.42 31.98
C VAL A 282 18.72 39.84 32.41
N TYR A 283 17.76 40.76 32.56
CA TYR A 283 17.98 42.09 33.14
C TYR A 283 18.62 42.02 34.54
N GLU A 284 18.03 41.23 35.45
CA GLU A 284 18.51 41.12 36.84
C GLU A 284 19.90 40.49 36.89
N TRP A 285 20.16 39.49 36.05
CA TRP A 285 21.49 38.88 35.92
C TRP A 285 22.56 39.88 35.47
N ARG A 286 22.26 40.68 34.44
CA ARG A 286 23.24 41.61 33.87
C ARG A 286 23.48 42.84 34.74
N THR A 287 22.43 43.35 35.39
CA THR A 287 22.49 44.62 36.14
C THR A 287 22.68 44.42 37.64
N GLY A 288 22.35 43.25 38.17
CA GLY A 288 22.31 42.97 39.60
C GLY A 288 21.07 43.50 40.34
N PHE A 289 20.13 44.15 39.64
CA PHE A 289 18.93 44.76 40.21
C PHE A 289 17.65 44.14 39.64
N GLU A 290 16.65 43.93 40.51
CA GLU A 290 15.34 43.44 40.10
C GLU A 290 14.58 44.54 39.31
N PRO A 291 14.02 44.21 38.12
CA PRO A 291 13.29 45.19 37.33
C PRO A 291 11.95 45.56 38.00
N VAL A 292 11.61 46.85 37.99
CA VAL A 292 10.32 47.39 38.49
C VAL A 292 9.16 47.00 37.56
N LYS A 293 9.42 46.79 36.27
CA LYS A 293 8.43 46.34 35.29
C LYS A 293 9.08 45.40 34.25
N VAL A 294 8.36 44.37 33.83
CA VAL A 294 8.82 43.45 32.77
C VAL A 294 7.87 43.55 31.57
N GLU A 295 8.40 43.94 30.41
CA GLU A 295 7.67 44.01 29.13
C GLU A 295 8.10 42.84 28.23
N ARG A 296 7.38 41.72 28.33
CA ARG A 296 7.67 40.52 27.53
C ARG A 296 7.38 40.75 26.04
N PRO A 297 8.20 40.21 25.12
CA PRO A 297 7.88 40.21 23.69
C PRO A 297 6.53 39.54 23.42
N GLU A 298 5.63 40.21 22.70
CA GLU A 298 4.33 39.62 22.32
C GLU A 298 4.53 38.48 21.32
N VAL A 299 4.14 37.26 21.71
CA VAL A 299 3.96 36.16 20.77
C VAL A 299 2.69 36.48 19.97
N GLN A 300 2.84 36.90 18.71
CA GLN A 300 1.70 37.17 17.83
C GLN A 300 0.91 35.88 17.57
N VAL A 301 -0.15 35.66 18.34
CA VAL A 301 -1.15 34.62 18.08
C VAL A 301 -2.10 35.17 17.02
N VAL A 302 -1.78 34.93 15.74
CA VAL A 302 -2.73 35.25 14.67
C VAL A 302 -3.90 34.25 14.75
N PRO A 303 -5.17 34.70 14.89
CA PRO A 303 -6.33 33.83 14.85
C PRO A 303 -6.55 33.28 13.45
N GLU A 304 -6.84 31.98 13.36
CA GLU A 304 -7.04 31.28 12.09
C GLU A 304 -8.40 31.68 11.48
N GLN A 305 -8.41 32.13 10.23
CA GLN A 305 -9.66 32.21 9.45
C GLN A 305 -10.03 30.81 8.95
N PRO A 306 -11.31 30.42 8.96
CA PRO A 306 -11.73 29.12 8.47
C PRO A 306 -11.41 28.99 6.98
N LYS A 307 -10.52 28.06 6.62
CA LYS A 307 -10.32 27.67 5.22
C LYS A 307 -11.44 26.70 4.85
N GLU A 308 -12.18 27.00 3.78
CA GLU A 308 -13.17 26.09 3.21
C GLU A 308 -12.50 24.79 2.75
N ASP A 309 -13.05 23.66 3.19
CA ASP A 309 -12.65 22.30 2.84
C ASP A 309 -12.89 22.00 1.35
N THR A 310 -12.08 22.59 0.47
CA THR A 310 -11.99 22.12 -0.92
C THR A 310 -10.85 21.12 -0.97
N ILE A 311 -11.21 19.84 -0.85
CA ILE A 311 -10.29 18.73 -1.13
C ILE A 311 -9.83 18.89 -2.58
N ASP A 312 -8.55 19.22 -2.75
CA ASP A 312 -7.89 19.23 -4.06
C ASP A 312 -7.65 17.79 -4.51
N TRP A 313 -8.31 17.42 -5.61
CA TRP A 313 -8.24 16.09 -6.22
C TRP A 313 -7.18 16.01 -7.34
N GLY A 314 -6.20 16.93 -7.36
CA GLY A 314 -5.20 17.05 -8.41
C GLY A 314 -3.86 16.35 -8.14
N ASP A 315 -3.61 15.30 -8.92
CA ASP A 315 -2.31 14.72 -9.34
C ASP A 315 -1.17 14.62 -8.31
N PHE A 316 -1.21 13.58 -7.47
CA PHE A 316 0.02 13.05 -6.88
C PHE A 316 0.62 12.02 -7.83
N THR A 317 1.55 12.48 -8.66
CA THR A 317 2.60 11.63 -9.20
C THR A 317 3.36 11.03 -8.01
N LEU A 318 3.10 9.77 -7.72
CA LEU A 318 4.12 8.93 -7.09
C LEU A 318 5.31 8.97 -8.05
N GLU A 319 6.39 9.63 -7.66
CA GLU A 319 7.63 9.51 -8.40
C GLU A 319 7.95 8.01 -8.57
N PRO A 320 8.20 7.53 -9.80
CA PRO A 320 8.51 6.13 -10.02
C PRO A 320 9.86 5.87 -9.38
N ILE A 321 9.89 4.98 -8.38
CA ILE A 321 11.11 4.25 -8.03
C ILE A 321 11.55 3.56 -9.34
N GLY A 322 12.74 3.94 -9.81
CA GLY A 322 13.20 3.78 -11.18
C GLY A 322 12.91 2.40 -11.79
N GLY A 323 12.01 2.41 -12.78
CA GLY A 323 11.88 1.35 -13.77
C GLY A 323 12.55 1.80 -15.06
N GLY A 324 13.86 1.58 -15.16
CA GLY A 324 14.60 1.67 -16.41
C GLY A 324 15.32 0.34 -16.63
N ASP A 325 14.78 -0.49 -17.51
CA ASP A 325 15.46 -1.66 -18.04
C ASP A 325 16.83 -1.26 -18.62
N ILE A 326 17.90 -1.95 -18.23
CA ILE A 326 19.02 -2.42 -19.07
C ILE A 326 19.82 -3.46 -18.26
N ASP A 327 20.12 -4.57 -18.95
CA ASP A 327 20.82 -5.76 -18.50
C ASP A 327 22.24 -5.57 -17.90
N SER A 328 22.54 -6.44 -16.92
CA SER A 328 23.80 -7.16 -16.68
C SER A 328 25.09 -6.38 -16.33
N ALA A 329 25.52 -6.46 -15.06
CA ALA A 329 26.69 -7.27 -14.63
C ALA A 329 27.15 -6.95 -13.19
N ALA A 330 27.29 -8.02 -12.41
CA ALA A 330 28.04 -8.25 -11.17
C ALA A 330 28.87 -7.12 -10.52
N ALA A 331 28.63 -6.89 -9.22
CA ALA A 331 29.63 -7.00 -8.13
C ALA A 331 28.95 -6.77 -6.77
N GLY A 332 29.35 -7.53 -5.75
CA GLY A 332 28.76 -7.49 -4.41
C GLY A 332 29.07 -6.22 -3.60
N GLY A 333 28.26 -5.99 -2.57
CA GLY A 333 28.42 -4.89 -1.64
C GLY A 333 27.24 -4.81 -0.66
N GLU A 334 27.45 -5.46 0.48
CA GLU A 334 26.92 -5.27 1.83
C GLU A 334 25.79 -4.25 2.07
N ALA A 335 24.78 -4.71 2.81
CA ALA A 335 23.68 -3.92 3.33
C ALA A 335 24.17 -2.85 4.31
N GLN A 336 23.83 -1.59 4.04
CA GLN A 336 23.92 -0.50 5.02
C GLN A 336 22.53 0.01 5.35
N ASP A 337 22.22 -0.02 6.64
CA ASP A 337 21.14 0.71 7.29
C ASP A 337 21.23 2.19 6.89
N ASN A 338 20.27 2.66 6.09
CA ASN A 338 20.03 4.08 5.92
C ASN A 338 19.13 4.56 7.05
N GLU A 339 19.76 4.85 8.18
CA GLU A 339 19.26 5.80 9.17
C GLU A 339 19.11 7.17 8.48
N ILE A 340 17.87 7.58 8.23
CA ILE A 340 17.58 8.85 7.57
C ILE A 340 17.87 9.99 8.56
N ASP A 341 18.91 10.74 8.23
CA ASP A 341 19.34 12.00 8.84
C ASP A 341 18.21 13.05 8.78
N TRP A 342 17.78 13.52 9.95
CA TRP A 342 16.78 14.59 10.11
C TRP A 342 17.42 15.98 10.31
N GLY A 343 18.70 16.13 9.95
CA GLY A 343 19.42 17.39 9.94
C GLY A 343 19.00 18.29 8.78
N ILE A 344 18.07 19.20 9.03
CA ILE A 344 17.87 20.37 8.16
C ILE A 344 19.16 21.20 8.20
N VAL A 345 20.02 21.04 7.20
CA VAL A 345 21.07 22.01 6.87
C VAL A 345 20.37 23.22 6.28
N VAL A 346 20.45 24.35 6.99
CA VAL A 346 20.12 25.65 6.41
C VAL A 346 21.28 26.03 5.50
N GLU A 347 21.22 25.65 4.23
CA GLU A 347 22.08 26.24 3.21
C GLU A 347 21.57 27.65 2.86
N PRO A 348 22.46 28.67 2.85
CA PRO A 348 22.10 30.01 2.38
C PRO A 348 21.98 30.00 0.85
N SER A 349 20.81 30.38 0.35
CA SER A 349 20.57 30.60 -1.08
C SER A 349 21.52 31.67 -1.66
N PRO A 350 22.14 31.45 -2.84
CA PRO A 350 23.06 32.41 -3.42
C PRO A 350 22.30 33.44 -4.27
N GLN A 351 22.29 34.70 -3.82
CA GLN A 351 22.23 35.89 -4.68
C GLN A 351 22.49 37.16 -3.85
N ASP A 352 23.78 37.44 -3.70
CA ASP A 352 24.45 38.71 -3.99
C ASP A 352 23.75 40.04 -3.61
N ASN A 353 24.24 40.65 -2.53
CA ASN A 353 24.58 42.07 -2.52
C ASN A 353 25.76 42.26 -1.58
N GLY A 354 26.97 42.12 -2.14
CA GLY A 354 28.23 42.30 -1.45
C GLY A 354 28.37 43.69 -0.82
N ILE A 355 28.76 43.70 0.46
CA ILE A 355 29.39 44.85 1.10
C ILE A 355 30.88 44.52 1.22
N ASP A 356 31.67 45.26 0.44
CA ASP A 356 33.12 45.24 0.33
C ASP A 356 33.76 45.78 1.62
N TRP A 357 34.49 44.93 2.34
CA TRP A 357 35.35 45.35 3.45
C TRP A 357 36.79 45.45 2.95
N GLY A 358 37.02 46.45 2.10
CA GLY A 358 38.34 46.86 1.64
C GLY A 358 39.16 47.44 2.80
N ASP A 359 40.29 46.78 3.06
CA ASP A 359 41.36 47.24 3.95
C ASP A 359 42.02 48.50 3.37
N GLY A 360 42.13 49.55 4.19
CA GLY A 360 42.62 50.86 3.76
C GLY A 360 43.18 51.67 4.92
N GLU A 361 44.49 51.56 5.13
CA GLU A 361 45.30 52.45 5.97
C GLU A 361 45.06 53.93 5.63
N GLY A 362 44.80 54.77 6.63
CA GLY A 362 44.77 56.22 6.43
C GLY A 362 44.13 57.08 7.52
N ASN A 363 44.84 57.25 8.63
CA ASN A 363 44.96 58.48 9.44
C ASN A 363 43.70 59.31 9.83
N GLY A 364 43.42 59.32 11.13
CA GLY A 364 43.08 60.56 11.87
C GLY A 364 41.63 61.03 11.84
N ALA A 365 40.79 60.47 12.72
CA ALA A 365 39.70 61.22 13.33
C ALA A 365 39.46 60.72 14.76
N GLN A 366 39.75 61.61 15.70
CA GLN A 366 39.49 61.51 17.12
C GLN A 366 37.99 61.28 17.37
N ILE A 367 37.60 60.05 17.67
CA ILE A 367 36.27 59.77 18.25
C ILE A 367 36.41 60.01 19.74
N THR A 368 35.99 61.19 20.17
CA THR A 368 35.73 61.52 21.56
C THR A 368 34.72 60.53 22.14
N VAL A 369 35.17 59.71 23.08
CA VAL A 369 34.30 59.02 24.03
C VAL A 369 33.56 60.12 24.80
N LEU A 370 32.33 60.40 24.40
CA LEU A 370 31.37 61.09 25.24
C LEU A 370 30.95 60.07 26.30
N GLU A 371 31.60 60.17 27.46
CA GLU A 371 30.96 59.82 28.73
C GLU A 371 29.67 60.62 28.81
N ASP A 372 28.55 59.97 28.49
CA ASP A 372 27.24 60.44 28.94
C ASP A 372 27.02 59.85 30.33
N GLY A 373 27.10 60.72 31.32
CA GLY A 373 26.79 60.40 32.70
C GLY A 373 25.28 60.44 32.93
N SER A 374 24.84 59.59 33.84
CA SER A 374 23.52 59.57 34.48
C SER A 374 22.32 59.22 33.60
N GLU A 375 22.09 57.92 33.44
CA GLU A 375 20.73 57.39 33.44
C GLU A 375 20.62 56.41 34.61
N GLU A 376 19.67 56.67 35.52
CA GLU A 376 19.15 55.64 36.40
C GLU A 376 18.86 54.40 35.54
N PRO A 377 19.22 53.17 35.96
CA PRO A 377 18.95 52.01 35.14
C PRO A 377 17.46 52.03 34.80
N GLU A 378 17.10 52.10 33.51
CA GLU A 378 15.69 52.00 33.09
C GLU A 378 15.15 50.77 33.81
N ALA A 379 14.29 50.98 34.81
CA ALA A 379 13.87 49.91 35.72
C ALA A 379 12.87 48.96 35.05
N VAL A 380 12.90 48.89 33.72
CA VAL A 380 11.97 48.17 32.87
C VAL A 380 12.78 47.18 32.02
N ALA A 381 12.58 45.89 32.24
CA ALA A 381 13.17 44.86 31.39
C ALA A 381 12.39 44.78 30.07
N ARG A 382 13.07 44.95 28.93
CA ARG A 382 12.49 44.94 27.57
C ARG A 382 13.23 43.98 26.64
N GLY A 383 12.55 43.52 25.59
CA GLY A 383 13.17 42.71 24.54
C GLY A 383 13.77 41.41 25.06
N SER A 384 15.05 41.14 24.75
CA SER A 384 15.77 39.96 25.23
C SER A 384 15.99 39.94 26.74
N ASP A 385 15.99 41.11 27.38
CA ASP A 385 16.24 41.25 28.82
C ASP A 385 15.02 40.92 29.67
N ALA A 386 13.82 40.94 29.05
CA ALA A 386 12.55 40.59 29.68
C ALA A 386 12.33 39.06 29.79
N LEU A 387 13.09 38.27 29.03
CA LEU A 387 13.08 36.81 29.11
C LEU A 387 13.80 36.34 30.37
N THR A 388 13.41 35.19 30.91
CA THR A 388 14.19 34.54 31.97
C THR A 388 15.51 33.98 31.43
N LEU A 389 16.45 33.69 32.33
CA LEU A 389 17.76 33.12 31.99
C LEU A 389 17.65 31.84 31.16
N LEU A 390 16.69 30.96 31.47
CA LEU A 390 16.50 29.72 30.72
C LEU A 390 15.59 29.85 29.48
N GLU A 391 14.84 30.95 29.35
CA GLU A 391 14.06 31.27 28.14
C GLU A 391 14.99 31.87 27.05
N ASN A 392 15.90 32.76 27.45
CA ASN A 392 16.84 33.41 26.55
C ASN A 392 17.90 32.41 26.05
N ALA A 393 18.09 32.35 24.73
CA ALA A 393 18.94 31.34 24.10
C ALA A 393 20.43 31.44 24.50
N ALA A 394 20.96 32.66 24.67
CA ALA A 394 22.38 32.83 24.99
C ALA A 394 22.69 32.37 26.42
N THR A 395 21.89 32.84 27.39
CA THR A 395 22.07 32.46 28.81
C THR A 395 21.68 31.00 29.07
N ARG A 396 20.69 30.46 28.35
CA ARG A 396 20.37 29.02 28.41
C ARG A 396 21.53 28.17 27.90
N ASN A 397 22.15 28.54 26.79
CA ASN A 397 23.30 27.78 26.27
C ASN A 397 24.46 27.81 27.26
N GLN A 398 24.78 28.99 27.82
CA GLN A 398 25.78 29.10 28.88
C GLN A 398 25.44 28.22 30.10
N PHE A 399 24.17 28.22 30.54
CA PHE A 399 23.73 27.37 31.65
C PHE A 399 23.90 25.86 31.35
N ILE A 400 23.59 25.43 30.13
CA ILE A 400 23.79 24.04 29.68
C ILE A 400 25.28 23.69 29.61
N ASP A 401 26.10 24.58 29.05
CA ASP A 401 27.55 24.40 28.96
C ASP A 401 28.18 24.24 30.36
N GLU A 402 27.77 25.09 31.32
CA GLU A 402 28.21 25.00 32.71
C GLU A 402 27.73 23.71 33.42
N LEU A 403 26.53 23.20 33.10
CA LEU A 403 26.07 21.89 33.59
C LEU A 403 26.90 20.75 33.02
N MET A 404 27.24 20.81 31.74
CA MET A 404 28.09 19.81 31.08
C MET A 404 29.53 19.86 31.63
N GLU A 405 30.07 21.05 31.88
CA GLU A 405 31.36 21.24 32.55
C GLU A 405 31.37 20.57 33.93
N LEU A 406 30.34 20.82 34.75
CA LEU A 406 30.21 20.21 36.07
C LEU A 406 30.02 18.68 35.99
N GLU A 407 29.25 18.19 35.01
CA GLU A 407 29.08 16.76 34.76
C GLU A 407 30.43 16.11 34.44
N LEU A 408 31.18 16.67 33.49
CA LEU A 408 32.48 16.14 33.08
C LEU A 408 33.48 16.13 34.24
N PHE A 409 33.51 17.20 35.04
CA PHE A 409 34.33 17.25 36.25
C PHE A 409 33.97 16.10 37.21
N LEU A 410 32.70 15.93 37.56
CA LEU A 410 32.25 14.91 38.50
C LEU A 410 32.46 13.49 37.95
N ALA A 411 32.23 13.28 36.66
CA ALA A 411 32.47 11.99 36.00
C ALA A 411 33.96 11.63 36.04
N GLN A 412 34.83 12.58 35.73
CA GLN A 412 36.27 12.39 35.81
C GLN A 412 36.72 12.12 37.25
N ARG A 413 36.22 12.89 38.23
CA ARG A 413 36.51 12.66 39.66
C ARG A 413 36.07 11.28 40.12
N LEU A 414 34.92 10.78 39.66
CA LEU A 414 34.41 9.47 40.04
C LEU A 414 35.34 8.36 39.54
N VAL A 415 35.79 8.44 38.28
CA VAL A 415 36.75 7.49 37.69
C VAL A 415 38.07 7.49 38.46
N GLU A 416 38.63 8.67 38.75
CA GLU A 416 39.87 8.79 39.54
C GLU A 416 39.77 8.19 40.95
N MET A 417 38.57 8.14 41.54
CA MET A 417 38.33 7.54 42.85
C MET A 417 38.10 6.03 42.79
N GLU A 418 37.73 5.49 41.63
CA GLU A 418 37.44 4.07 41.39
C GLU A 418 38.65 3.30 40.85
N GLU A 419 39.56 3.97 40.13
CA GLU A 419 40.87 3.40 39.80
C GLU A 419 41.68 3.21 41.09
N GLU A 420 42.13 1.97 41.34
CA GLU A 420 42.82 1.56 42.57
C GLU A 420 43.87 2.58 43.01
N ALA A 421 43.63 3.19 44.18
CA ALA A 421 44.46 4.16 44.88
C ALA A 421 45.92 4.20 44.40
N ASP A 422 46.20 5.00 43.37
CA ASP A 422 47.57 5.39 43.10
C ASP A 422 48.03 6.16 44.34
N VAL A 423 49.01 5.60 45.05
CA VAL A 423 49.58 6.18 46.27
C VAL A 423 50.02 7.63 46.00
N LEU A 424 50.30 7.96 44.73
CA LEU A 424 50.57 9.32 44.24
C LEU A 424 49.34 10.23 44.24
N ALA A 425 48.14 9.77 43.88
CA ALA A 425 46.91 10.55 43.94
C ALA A 425 46.50 10.84 45.40
N ALA A 426 46.62 9.84 46.28
CA ALA A 426 46.38 10.02 47.71
C ALA A 426 47.40 10.97 48.37
N SER A 427 48.63 11.05 47.85
CA SER A 427 49.67 11.99 48.30
C SER A 427 49.42 13.43 47.82
N GLN A 428 48.93 13.61 46.59
CA GLN A 428 48.66 14.93 45.99
C GLN A 428 47.57 15.72 46.75
N PHE A 429 46.56 15.04 47.29
CA PHE A 429 45.47 15.70 48.03
C PHE A 429 45.68 15.81 49.56
N GLN A 430 46.87 15.47 50.09
CA GLN A 430 47.14 15.59 51.54
C GLN A 430 47.07 17.04 52.06
N LEU A 431 47.38 18.02 51.21
CA LEU A 431 47.26 19.45 51.52
C LEU A 431 45.96 20.07 51.01
N ALA A 432 45.06 19.26 50.45
CA ALA A 432 43.80 19.75 49.92
C ALA A 432 42.81 20.13 51.03
N PRO A 433 41.93 21.11 50.79
CA PRO A 433 40.81 21.43 51.67
C PRO A 433 39.98 20.21 52.08
N ALA A 434 39.37 20.28 53.26
CA ALA A 434 38.52 19.20 53.81
C ALA A 434 37.36 18.80 52.87
N VAL A 435 36.86 19.76 52.07
CA VAL A 435 35.81 19.53 51.06
C VAL A 435 36.27 18.54 49.98
N LEU A 436 37.58 18.49 49.66
CA LEU A 436 38.16 17.55 48.71
C LEU A 436 38.56 16.22 49.38
N GLN A 437 39.09 16.26 50.61
CA GLN A 437 39.53 15.05 51.33
C GLN A 437 38.38 14.17 51.82
N GLY A 438 37.23 14.76 52.16
CA GLY A 438 36.08 14.06 52.75
C GLY A 438 35.16 13.36 51.75
N GLN A 439 35.53 13.31 50.46
CA GLN A 439 34.67 12.75 49.43
C GLN A 439 34.70 11.22 49.38
N THR A 440 33.58 10.64 48.97
CA THR A 440 33.43 9.19 48.73
C THR A 440 32.89 8.97 47.33
N SER A 441 33.25 7.85 46.68
CA SER A 441 32.77 7.54 45.32
C SER A 441 31.23 7.54 45.26
N THR A 442 30.55 7.02 46.29
CA THR A 442 29.08 7.04 46.37
C THR A 442 28.51 8.45 46.41
N ARG A 443 29.16 9.38 47.11
CA ARG A 443 28.73 10.78 47.21
C ARG A 443 28.93 11.52 45.89
N VAL A 444 30.11 11.39 45.27
CA VAL A 444 30.40 11.98 43.95
C VAL A 444 29.47 11.39 42.89
N GLY A 445 29.19 10.08 42.94
CA GLY A 445 28.21 9.43 42.07
C GLY A 445 26.79 9.99 42.23
N THR A 446 26.38 10.35 43.46
CA THR A 446 25.09 11.01 43.71
C THR A 446 25.05 12.43 43.14
N LEU A 447 26.13 13.21 43.31
CA LEU A 447 26.25 14.55 42.75
C LEU A 447 26.22 14.52 41.21
N LEU A 448 26.90 13.56 40.60
CA LEU A 448 26.89 13.33 39.16
C LEU A 448 25.50 12.98 38.66
N ALA A 449 24.79 12.07 39.36
CA ALA A 449 23.43 11.68 39.02
C ALA A 449 22.46 12.88 39.07
N ASN A 450 22.57 13.74 40.10
CA ASN A 450 21.76 14.95 40.20
C ASN A 450 22.05 15.95 39.07
N THR A 451 23.32 16.12 38.70
CA THR A 451 23.75 17.00 37.60
C THR A 451 23.18 16.52 36.27
N ARG A 452 23.31 15.23 35.98
CA ARG A 452 22.73 14.60 34.78
C ARG A 452 21.21 14.71 34.73
N ALA A 453 20.54 14.48 35.87
CA ALA A 453 19.09 14.59 35.95
C ALA A 453 18.56 16.00 35.63
N LEU A 454 19.31 17.05 35.96
CA LEU A 454 18.98 18.43 35.57
C LEU A 454 19.30 18.72 34.10
N LEU A 455 20.44 18.23 33.61
CA LEU A 455 20.82 18.36 32.20
C LEU A 455 19.77 17.68 31.29
N ASP A 456 19.34 16.48 31.65
CA ASP A 456 18.35 15.69 30.91
C ASP A 456 17.01 16.43 30.77
N GLN A 457 16.59 17.20 31.78
CA GLN A 457 15.35 17.98 31.73
C GLN A 457 15.38 19.05 30.63
N LEU A 458 16.55 19.64 30.36
CA LEU A 458 16.74 20.68 29.35
C LEU A 458 17.11 20.13 27.97
N SER A 459 17.66 18.92 27.90
CA SER A 459 18.18 18.33 26.67
C SER A 459 17.20 17.40 25.95
N THR A 460 16.02 17.12 26.52
CA THR A 460 15.01 16.29 25.83
C THR A 460 14.59 16.86 24.47
N ARG A 461 14.28 15.99 23.49
CA ARG A 461 13.75 16.42 22.17
C ARG A 461 12.52 17.32 22.31
N ARG A 462 11.64 17.02 23.26
CA ARG A 462 10.47 17.86 23.57
C ARG A 462 10.89 19.27 23.95
N MET A 463 11.86 19.41 24.85
CA MET A 463 12.36 20.71 25.28
C MET A 463 13.02 21.48 24.14
N GLN A 464 13.81 20.80 23.31
CA GLN A 464 14.39 21.38 22.09
C GLN A 464 13.31 21.93 21.15
N HIS A 465 12.24 21.16 20.90
CA HIS A 465 11.10 21.63 20.10
C HIS A 465 10.42 22.85 20.73
N LEU A 466 10.24 22.89 22.05
CA LEU A 466 9.65 24.04 22.75
C LEU A 466 10.51 25.30 22.62
N PHE A 467 11.83 25.17 22.69
CA PHE A 467 12.73 26.30 22.44
C PHE A 467 12.68 26.78 20.99
N ILE A 468 12.56 25.88 20.02
CA ILE A 468 12.40 26.25 18.61
C ILE A 468 11.06 26.97 18.39
N ILE A 469 9.99 26.50 19.03
CA ILE A 469 8.68 27.13 18.98
C ILE A 469 8.75 28.56 19.57
N LEU A 470 9.38 28.72 20.72
CA LEU A 470 9.55 30.03 21.37
C LEU A 470 10.35 31.00 20.49
N ALA A 471 11.38 30.49 19.80
CA ALA A 471 12.23 31.29 18.92
C ALA A 471 11.55 31.67 17.59
N SER A 472 10.56 30.91 17.12
CA SER A 472 9.90 31.13 15.83
C SER A 472 8.42 30.76 15.85
N PRO A 473 7.51 31.74 15.85
CA PRO A 473 6.07 31.50 15.77
C PRO A 473 5.64 30.70 14.53
N ARG A 474 6.36 30.88 13.41
CA ARG A 474 6.12 30.17 12.14
C ARG A 474 6.37 28.67 12.23
N TYR A 475 7.14 28.22 13.22
CA TYR A 475 7.42 26.81 13.40
C TYR A 475 6.17 26.03 13.81
N VAL A 476 5.29 26.63 14.63
CA VAL A 476 4.00 26.01 15.02
C VAL A 476 3.14 25.74 13.79
N ASP A 477 2.99 26.73 12.93
CA ASP A 477 2.17 26.60 11.72
C ASP A 477 2.76 25.54 10.78
N ARG A 478 4.08 25.53 10.57
CA ARG A 478 4.76 24.52 9.74
C ARG A 478 4.58 23.09 10.28
N VAL A 479 4.78 22.90 11.58
CA VAL A 479 4.60 21.56 12.21
C VAL A 479 3.14 21.14 12.14
N SER A 480 2.21 22.08 12.36
CA SER A 480 0.77 21.82 12.27
C SER A 480 0.37 21.38 10.87
N GLU A 481 0.78 22.14 9.84
CA GLU A 481 0.51 21.82 8.44
C GLU A 481 1.12 20.46 8.05
N MET A 482 2.38 20.21 8.42
CA MET A 482 3.05 18.94 8.14
C MET A 482 2.32 17.74 8.78
N LEU A 483 1.87 17.87 10.04
CA LEU A 483 1.17 16.80 10.73
C LEU A 483 -0.24 16.60 10.18
N GLN A 484 -0.96 17.68 9.88
CA GLN A 484 -2.27 17.63 9.22
C GLN A 484 -2.16 17.02 7.82
N GLN A 485 -1.11 17.33 7.06
CA GLN A 485 -0.89 16.74 5.74
C GLN A 485 -0.79 15.21 5.80
N LYS A 486 -0.11 14.65 6.81
CA LYS A 486 -0.04 13.18 7.00
C LYS A 486 -1.42 12.56 7.25
N LEU A 487 -2.25 13.22 8.07
CA LEU A 487 -3.63 12.76 8.32
C LEU A 487 -4.49 12.86 7.06
N ASN A 488 -4.44 13.99 6.35
CA ASN A 488 -5.20 14.21 5.13
C ASN A 488 -4.83 13.18 4.05
N GLN A 489 -3.55 12.84 3.92
CA GLN A 489 -3.09 11.77 3.02
C GLN A 489 -3.66 10.40 3.43
N ALA A 490 -3.71 10.08 4.71
CA ALA A 490 -4.30 8.84 5.19
C ALA A 490 -5.81 8.78 4.91
N GLU A 491 -6.53 9.89 5.10
CA GLU A 491 -7.96 10.00 4.78
C GLU A 491 -8.23 9.86 3.29
N LEU A 492 -7.40 10.47 2.44
CA LEU A 492 -7.49 10.34 0.99
C LEU A 492 -7.33 8.87 0.54
N LEU A 493 -6.38 8.13 1.13
CA LEU A 493 -6.21 6.71 0.85
C LEU A 493 -7.42 5.87 1.26
N LEU A 494 -8.10 6.24 2.36
CA LEU A 494 -9.34 5.57 2.76
C LEU A 494 -10.50 5.89 1.82
N ALA A 495 -10.65 7.15 1.40
CA ALA A 495 -11.64 7.52 0.39
C ALA A 495 -11.39 6.78 -0.94
N LYS A 496 -10.12 6.63 -1.34
CA LYS A 496 -9.71 5.81 -2.49
C LYS A 496 -10.09 4.35 -2.32
N ARG A 497 -9.86 3.77 -1.13
CA ARG A 497 -10.29 2.39 -0.80
C ARG A 497 -11.81 2.23 -0.95
N GLU A 498 -12.60 3.18 -0.47
CA GLU A 498 -14.06 3.13 -0.63
C GLU A 498 -14.50 3.18 -2.10
N ALA A 499 -13.84 3.99 -2.92
CA ALA A 499 -14.06 4.01 -4.36
C ALA A 499 -13.70 2.68 -5.03
N LEU A 500 -12.60 2.03 -4.62
CA LEU A 500 -12.20 0.71 -5.10
C LEU A 500 -13.21 -0.37 -4.67
N SER A 501 -13.70 -0.32 -3.43
CA SER A 501 -14.71 -1.24 -2.90
C SER A 501 -16.03 -1.16 -3.66
N ARG A 502 -16.46 0.05 -4.05
CA ARG A 502 -17.62 0.23 -4.94
C ARG A 502 -17.42 -0.45 -6.29
N LYS A 503 -16.28 -0.24 -6.94
CA LYS A 503 -15.94 -0.89 -8.22
C LYS A 503 -15.86 -2.42 -8.09
N ARG A 504 -15.37 -2.93 -6.96
CA ARG A 504 -15.33 -4.37 -6.69
C ARG A 504 -16.74 -4.94 -6.56
N HIS A 505 -17.63 -4.22 -5.88
CA HIS A 505 -19.04 -4.61 -5.76
C HIS A 505 -19.74 -4.58 -7.13
N GLU A 506 -19.49 -3.58 -7.97
CA GLU A 506 -19.99 -3.52 -9.35
C GLU A 506 -19.55 -4.76 -10.15
N ALA A 507 -18.26 -5.12 -10.11
CA ALA A 507 -17.75 -6.32 -10.78
C ALA A 507 -18.37 -7.63 -10.25
N LEU A 508 -18.64 -7.72 -8.95
CA LEU A 508 -19.35 -8.85 -8.34
C LEU A 508 -20.81 -8.93 -8.82
N THR A 509 -21.51 -7.79 -8.90
CA THR A 509 -22.89 -7.76 -9.41
C THR A 509 -22.95 -8.15 -10.88
N GLU A 510 -21.98 -7.73 -11.70
CA GLU A 510 -21.87 -8.14 -13.10
C GLU A 510 -21.67 -9.65 -13.21
N GLN A 511 -20.75 -10.22 -12.41
CA GLN A 511 -20.55 -11.67 -12.33
C GLN A 511 -21.86 -12.40 -12.00
N GLY A 512 -22.59 -11.94 -10.97
CA GLY A 512 -23.86 -12.55 -10.55
C GLY A 512 -24.97 -12.50 -11.60
N VAL A 513 -24.88 -11.57 -12.57
CA VAL A 513 -25.80 -11.50 -13.73
C VAL A 513 -25.35 -12.43 -14.87
N LEU A 514 -24.05 -12.66 -15.04
CA LEU A 514 -23.49 -13.44 -16.13
C LEU A 514 -23.52 -14.95 -15.87
N GLU A 515 -23.26 -15.38 -14.63
CA GLU A 515 -23.31 -16.80 -14.22
C GLU A 515 -24.63 -17.51 -14.60
N PRO A 516 -25.82 -17.00 -14.21
CA PRO A 516 -27.07 -17.66 -14.59
C PRO A 516 -27.34 -17.63 -16.09
N LYS A 517 -26.77 -16.68 -16.84
CA LYS A 517 -26.88 -16.67 -18.31
C LYS A 517 -26.00 -17.76 -18.93
N LEU A 518 -24.81 -17.98 -18.38
CA LEU A 518 -23.92 -19.06 -18.79
C LEU A 518 -24.56 -20.42 -18.52
N ASP A 519 -25.12 -20.63 -17.34
CA ASP A 519 -25.78 -21.89 -16.97
C ASP A 519 -26.93 -22.23 -17.92
N ARG A 520 -27.83 -21.26 -18.16
CA ARG A 520 -28.95 -21.41 -19.11
C ARG A 520 -28.46 -21.69 -20.53
N LEU A 521 -27.38 -21.04 -20.97
CA LEU A 521 -26.80 -21.27 -22.29
C LEU A 521 -26.20 -22.68 -22.39
N GLN A 522 -25.52 -23.15 -21.36
CA GLN A 522 -24.95 -24.50 -21.31
C GLN A 522 -26.05 -25.56 -21.33
N GLU A 523 -27.11 -25.41 -20.53
CA GLU A 523 -28.27 -26.30 -20.53
C GLU A 523 -28.89 -26.40 -21.93
N ARG A 524 -29.24 -25.27 -22.54
CA ARG A 524 -29.77 -25.23 -23.91
C ARG A 524 -28.82 -25.85 -24.94
N THR A 525 -27.51 -25.69 -24.74
CA THR A 525 -26.52 -26.28 -25.66
C THR A 525 -26.42 -27.79 -25.50
N ARG A 526 -26.57 -28.33 -24.28
CA ARG A 526 -26.69 -29.78 -24.02
C ARG A 526 -27.96 -30.35 -24.65
N GLU A 527 -29.09 -29.65 -24.53
CA GLU A 527 -30.35 -30.05 -25.18
C GLU A 527 -30.20 -30.12 -26.71
N LEU A 528 -29.58 -29.10 -27.32
CA LEU A 528 -29.29 -29.08 -28.76
C LEU A 528 -28.40 -30.25 -29.18
N GLN A 529 -27.34 -30.53 -28.41
CA GLN A 529 -26.46 -31.67 -28.65
C GLN A 529 -27.24 -32.99 -28.66
N GLN A 530 -28.05 -33.24 -27.63
CA GLN A 530 -28.84 -34.47 -27.51
C GLN A 530 -29.85 -34.62 -28.66
N LEU A 531 -30.51 -33.54 -29.06
CA LEU A 531 -31.44 -33.55 -30.19
C LEU A 531 -30.75 -33.92 -31.50
N ILE A 532 -29.55 -33.38 -31.76
CA ILE A 532 -28.79 -33.67 -32.98
C ILE A 532 -28.25 -35.10 -32.96
N GLU A 533 -27.69 -35.56 -31.83
CA GLU A 533 -27.19 -36.93 -31.68
C GLU A 533 -28.31 -37.96 -31.89
N ALA A 534 -29.49 -37.72 -31.32
CA ALA A 534 -30.66 -38.58 -31.49
C ALA A 534 -31.16 -38.61 -32.94
N ASP A 535 -31.19 -37.46 -33.63
CA ASP A 535 -31.63 -37.38 -35.04
C ASP A 535 -30.66 -38.15 -35.96
N ILE A 536 -29.35 -37.96 -35.78
CA ILE A 536 -28.32 -38.69 -36.53
C ILE A 536 -28.41 -40.18 -36.20
N SER A 537 -28.49 -40.55 -34.92
CA SER A 537 -28.58 -41.96 -34.48
C SER A 537 -29.74 -42.69 -35.15
N LYS A 538 -30.93 -42.04 -35.20
CA LYS A 538 -32.11 -42.58 -35.87
C LYS A 538 -31.87 -42.86 -37.35
N ARG A 539 -31.14 -41.99 -38.06
CA ARG A 539 -30.78 -42.17 -39.48
C ARG A 539 -29.81 -43.33 -39.72
N TYR A 540 -29.06 -43.73 -38.69
CA TYR A 540 -28.09 -44.81 -38.73
C TYR A 540 -28.56 -46.07 -38.00
N GLY A 541 -29.86 -46.27 -37.83
CA GLY A 541 -30.42 -47.50 -37.26
C GLY A 541 -30.22 -47.64 -35.74
N GLY A 542 -30.12 -46.51 -35.03
CA GLY A 542 -29.98 -46.49 -33.56
C GLY A 542 -28.53 -46.58 -33.06
N ARG A 543 -27.55 -46.43 -33.96
CA ARG A 543 -26.13 -46.39 -33.59
C ARG A 543 -25.82 -45.22 -32.64
N PRO A 544 -24.97 -45.40 -31.61
CA PRO A 544 -24.58 -44.30 -30.74
C PRO A 544 -23.81 -43.23 -31.53
N VAL A 545 -24.10 -41.95 -31.25
CA VAL A 545 -23.46 -40.79 -31.89
C VAL A 545 -22.92 -39.88 -30.81
N HIS A 546 -21.67 -39.43 -30.95
CA HIS A 546 -21.06 -38.49 -30.01
C HIS A 546 -20.53 -37.25 -30.74
N LEU A 547 -20.99 -36.08 -30.32
CA LEU A 547 -20.45 -34.80 -30.77
C LEU A 547 -19.25 -34.42 -29.90
N MET A 548 -18.06 -34.53 -30.49
CA MET A 548 -16.78 -34.29 -29.82
C MET A 548 -16.42 -32.80 -29.84
N GLY A 549 -15.72 -32.33 -28.80
CA GLY A 549 -15.30 -30.94 -28.67
C GLY A 549 -16.35 -29.98 -28.09
N VAL A 550 -17.41 -30.51 -27.48
CA VAL A 550 -18.40 -29.74 -26.72
C VAL A 550 -17.89 -29.56 -25.28
N SER A 551 -17.06 -28.54 -25.04
CA SER A 551 -16.53 -28.22 -23.70
C SER A 551 -17.49 -27.30 -22.93
N LEU A 552 -18.65 -27.83 -22.55
CA LEU A 552 -19.69 -27.09 -21.80
C LEU A 552 -19.40 -26.95 -20.32
#